data_AF-A0A453QML6-F1
#
_entry.id   AF-A0A453QML6-F1
#
_cell.length_a   1.000
_cell.length_b   1.000
_cell.length_c   1.000
_cell.angle_alpha   90.00
_cell.angle_beta   90.00
_cell.angle_gamma   90.00
#
_symmetry.space_group_name_H-M   'P 1'
#
loop_
_entity.id
_entity.type
_entity.pdbx_description
1 polymer ?
#
loop_
_entity_poly.entity_id
_entity_poly.type
_entity_poly.pdbx_seq_one_letter_code
_entity_poly.pdbx_strand_id
1 'polypeptide(L)'
;MASLATATIVLNDSFLHDEFEERYVEPDPEVFECDSDSNDDSDADSDLSTCDEFYGDKVLGGQNVIRSLSNATSLELIADAEEVILNRELEMCPVFSNLKVLSLGEWCMAADLHPLVLFLQHAPNLERLFLKLKTEHEEIDDDIKPEGTSFACKNLTMVNIKCPKDDERVPVLEQFFVANGIAMEKISVYHRPTHQPRLSLAIRR
;
A
#
# COMPACT_ATOMS: atom_id res chain seq x y z
N MET A 1 20.31 6.09 14.21
CA MET A 1 18.87 6.12 13.93
C MET A 1 18.53 4.80 13.26
N ALA A 2 17.72 3.96 13.89
CA ALA A 2 17.28 2.71 13.28
C ALA A 2 16.34 3.05 12.11
N SER A 3 16.75 2.74 10.89
CA SER A 3 15.85 2.78 9.73
C SER A 3 14.94 1.57 9.85
N LEU A 4 13.62 1.78 9.92
CA LEU A 4 12.70 0.66 9.79
C LEU A 4 12.86 0.13 8.35
N ALA A 5 13.43 -1.07 8.21
CA ALA A 5 13.74 -1.63 6.89
C ALA A 5 12.46 -1.89 6.07
N THR A 6 11.40 -2.32 6.77
CA THR A 6 10.11 -2.66 6.18
C THR A 6 8.99 -2.33 7.16
N ALA A 7 7.94 -1.68 6.68
CA ALA A 7 6.67 -1.51 7.38
C ALA A 7 5.55 -2.15 6.55
N THR A 8 4.68 -2.91 7.21
CA THR A 8 3.53 -3.55 6.59
C THR A 8 2.29 -3.22 7.40
N ILE A 9 1.26 -2.69 6.73
CA ILE A 9 -0.07 -2.49 7.28
C ILE A 9 -1.06 -3.19 6.35
N VAL A 10 -1.74 -4.19 6.92
CA VAL A 10 -2.83 -4.91 6.26
C VAL A 10 -4.09 -4.60 7.05
N LEU A 11 -5.06 -3.95 6.42
CA LEU A 11 -6.28 -3.50 7.10
C LEU A 11 -7.45 -4.47 6.93
N ASN A 12 -7.27 -5.58 6.19
CA ASN A 12 -8.26 -6.63 6.08
C ASN A 12 -7.66 -8.05 6.16
N ASP A 13 -8.21 -8.89 7.04
CA ASP A 13 -7.81 -10.28 7.26
C ASP A 13 -7.94 -11.17 6.01
N SER A 14 -8.71 -10.74 5.01
CA SER A 14 -8.87 -11.46 3.74
C SER A 14 -7.56 -11.62 2.96
N PHE A 15 -6.53 -10.79 3.23
CA PHE A 15 -5.20 -10.94 2.64
C PHE A 15 -4.33 -12.01 3.32
N LEU A 16 -4.70 -12.52 4.50
CA LEU A 16 -3.97 -13.60 5.16
C LEU A 16 -4.27 -14.99 4.56
N HIS A 17 -5.32 -15.11 3.73
CA HIS A 17 -5.78 -16.38 3.17
C HIS A 17 -5.32 -16.66 1.73
N ASP A 18 -4.78 -15.66 1.03
CA ASP A 18 -4.03 -15.90 -0.20
C ASP A 18 -2.58 -16.17 0.24
N GLU A 19 -2.10 -17.41 0.10
CA GLU A 19 -0.71 -17.80 0.42
C GLU A 19 0.29 -16.89 -0.34
N PHE A 20 0.76 -15.83 0.34
CA PHE A 20 1.95 -15.09 -0.04
C PHE A 20 3.15 -15.96 0.32
N GLU A 21 3.52 -16.88 -0.58
CA GLU A 21 4.78 -17.61 -0.45
C GLU A 21 5.94 -16.67 -0.84
N GLU A 22 6.20 -15.63 -0.04
CA GLU A 22 7.51 -14.96 -0.05
C GLU A 22 8.47 -15.83 0.75
N ARG A 23 9.36 -16.55 0.06
CA ARG A 23 10.48 -17.21 0.74
C ARG A 23 11.45 -16.14 1.25
N TYR A 24 11.22 -15.72 2.49
CA TYR A 24 12.24 -15.08 3.29
C TYR A 24 13.24 -16.16 3.73
N VAL A 25 14.50 -16.01 3.33
CA VAL A 25 15.60 -16.75 3.94
C VAL A 25 15.95 -15.98 5.21
N GLU A 26 15.59 -16.53 6.37
CA GLU A 26 16.00 -15.98 7.67
C GLU A 26 17.53 -15.99 7.79
N PRO A 27 18.17 -14.89 8.20
CA PRO A 27 19.52 -14.93 8.73
C PRO A 27 19.49 -15.53 10.14
N ASP A 28 20.36 -16.50 10.36
CA ASP A 28 20.63 -17.25 11.59
C ASP A 28 20.57 -16.37 12.87
N PRO A 29 19.69 -16.66 13.85
CA PRO A 29 19.59 -15.87 15.07
C PRO A 29 20.63 -16.31 16.10
N GLU A 30 21.87 -15.81 15.97
CA GLU A 30 22.78 -15.82 17.12
C GLU A 30 22.53 -14.60 18.03
N VAL A 31 21.76 -14.88 19.09
CA VAL A 31 21.92 -14.42 20.48
C VAL A 31 22.10 -12.92 20.73
N PHE A 32 21.04 -12.27 21.21
CA PHE A 32 21.17 -11.26 22.28
C PHE A 32 20.04 -11.43 23.30
N GLU A 33 20.38 -12.06 24.42
CA GLU A 33 19.62 -11.95 25.67
C GLU A 33 19.71 -10.50 26.16
N CYS A 34 18.57 -9.89 26.51
CA CYS A 34 18.57 -8.66 27.29
C CYS A 34 17.82 -8.90 28.61
N ASP A 35 18.55 -9.44 29.58
CA ASP A 35 18.19 -9.29 30.98
C ASP A 35 18.67 -7.91 31.43
N SER A 36 17.75 -7.05 31.87
CA SER A 36 18.03 -6.02 32.90
C SER A 36 16.71 -5.45 33.42
N ASP A 37 16.32 -5.93 34.60
CA ASP A 37 15.46 -5.21 35.53
C ASP A 37 16.15 -3.91 35.96
N SER A 38 15.47 -2.77 35.81
CA SER A 38 15.66 -1.63 36.71
C SER A 38 14.42 -0.73 36.69
N ASN A 39 13.80 -0.62 37.86
CA ASN A 39 12.81 0.40 38.16
C ASN A 39 13.52 1.75 38.23
N ASP A 40 13.01 2.77 37.54
CA ASP A 40 13.32 4.16 37.86
C ASP A 40 12.08 5.02 37.62
N ASP A 41 11.48 5.46 38.72
CA ASP A 41 10.40 6.44 38.77
C ASP A 41 11.00 7.83 38.50
N SER A 42 10.65 8.43 37.37
CA SER A 42 10.78 9.88 37.22
C SER A 42 9.58 10.45 36.49
N ASP A 43 8.73 11.12 37.28
CA ASP A 43 7.72 12.04 36.80
C ASP A 43 8.40 13.18 36.02
N ALA A 44 8.22 13.19 34.70
CA ALA A 44 8.54 14.33 33.87
C ALA A 44 7.30 14.71 33.05
N ASP A 45 6.64 15.77 33.52
CA ASP A 45 5.68 16.58 32.75
C ASP A 45 6.26 16.89 31.36
N SER A 46 5.60 16.41 30.31
CA SER A 46 5.75 16.95 28.97
C SER A 46 4.38 17.22 28.39
N ASP A 47 4.05 18.52 28.33
CA ASP A 47 2.83 19.12 27.79
C ASP A 47 2.27 18.38 26.58
N LEU A 48 1.15 17.70 26.80
CA LEU A 48 0.26 17.23 25.75
C LEU A 48 -0.51 18.44 25.20
N SER A 49 0.07 19.13 24.22
CA SER A 49 -0.64 20.17 23.45
C SER A 49 -1.76 19.51 22.63
N THR A 50 -2.94 19.46 23.23
CA THR A 50 -4.20 19.06 22.61
C THR A 50 -4.90 20.30 22.08
N CYS A 51 -4.81 20.58 20.77
CA CYS A 51 -5.80 21.32 19.98
C CYS A 51 -5.60 20.85 18.53
N ASP A 52 -6.56 20.26 17.82
CA ASP A 52 -7.74 20.99 17.39
C ASP A 52 -8.98 20.09 17.24
N GLU A 53 -10.12 20.65 17.62
CA GLU A 53 -11.44 20.05 17.56
C GLU A 53 -11.97 20.03 16.12
N PHE A 54 -12.29 18.85 15.57
CA PHE A 54 -13.32 18.72 14.53
C PHE A 54 -14.32 17.62 14.90
N TYR A 55 -15.58 18.01 14.85
CA TYR A 55 -16.78 17.21 15.09
C TYR A 55 -16.84 15.94 14.24
N GLY A 56 -17.24 14.81 14.85
CA GLY A 56 -17.98 13.75 14.16
C GLY A 56 -17.27 12.41 14.04
N ASP A 57 -17.65 11.51 14.96
CA ASP A 57 -17.44 10.07 14.99
C ASP A 57 -16.04 9.51 15.37
N LYS A 58 -16.06 8.66 16.39
CA LYS A 58 -14.87 8.07 17.02
C LYS A 58 -14.47 6.85 16.21
N VAL A 59 -13.60 7.02 15.23
CA VAL A 59 -12.77 5.92 14.74
C VAL A 59 -11.59 5.78 15.70
N LEU A 60 -11.62 4.76 16.55
CA LEU A 60 -10.51 4.35 17.40
C LEU A 60 -9.43 3.65 16.54
N GLY A 61 -8.76 4.42 15.70
CA GLY A 61 -7.53 4.04 15.02
C GLY A 61 -6.50 5.12 15.32
N GLY A 62 -5.26 4.75 15.65
CA GLY A 62 -4.21 5.73 15.93
C GLY A 62 -4.14 6.77 14.81
N GLN A 63 -4.24 8.05 15.16
CA GLN A 63 -4.04 9.12 14.18
C GLN A 63 -2.58 9.16 13.77
N ASN A 64 -2.29 9.48 12.52
CA ASN A 64 -0.94 9.65 11.98
C ASN A 64 -0.14 8.34 11.82
N VAL A 65 -0.83 7.21 11.60
CA VAL A 65 -0.21 5.93 11.29
C VAL A 65 0.67 6.08 10.05
N ILE A 66 0.18 6.68 8.97
CA ILE A 66 0.96 6.88 7.73
C ILE A 66 2.20 7.76 8.00
N ARG A 67 2.06 8.79 8.85
CA ARG A 67 3.16 9.68 9.23
C ARG A 67 4.26 8.96 10.00
N SER A 68 3.90 8.02 10.88
CA SER A 68 4.87 7.23 11.65
C SER A 68 5.78 6.37 10.77
N LEU A 69 5.36 6.11 9.52
CA LEU A 69 6.07 5.29 8.53
C LEU A 69 6.96 6.12 7.60
N SER A 70 7.07 7.44 7.79
CA SER A 70 7.78 8.34 6.85
C SER A 70 9.24 7.95 6.60
N ASN A 71 9.87 7.27 7.56
CA ASN A 71 11.26 6.81 7.48
C ASN A 71 11.43 5.41 6.86
N ALA A 72 10.34 4.72 6.53
CA ALA A 72 10.40 3.36 5.99
C ALA A 72 11.07 3.34 4.60
N THR A 73 11.86 2.29 4.36
CA THR A 73 12.45 2.04 3.03
C THR A 73 11.59 1.14 2.15
N SER A 74 10.74 0.32 2.77
CA SER A 74 9.74 -0.51 2.10
C SER A 74 8.42 -0.35 2.84
N LEU A 75 7.34 -0.12 2.11
CA LEU A 75 6.01 0.07 2.66
C LEU A 75 5.00 -0.79 1.91
N GLU A 76 4.18 -1.51 2.67
CA GLU A 76 3.08 -2.30 2.14
C GLU A 76 1.77 -1.88 2.81
N LEU A 77 0.84 -1.31 2.02
CA LEU A 77 -0.47 -0.81 2.47
C LEU A 77 -1.58 -1.51 1.71
N ILE A 78 -2.08 -2.57 2.31
CA ILE A 78 -2.91 -3.54 1.62
C ILE A 78 -4.31 -3.54 2.25
N ALA A 79 -5.27 -3.01 1.49
CA ALA A 79 -6.67 -2.88 1.87
C ALA A 79 -7.58 -2.96 0.64
N ASP A 80 -8.88 -3.14 0.87
CA ASP A 80 -9.90 -3.24 -0.18
C ASP A 80 -10.49 -1.86 -0.53
N ALA A 81 -11.20 -1.78 -1.66
CA ALA A 81 -11.84 -0.59 -2.26
C ALA A 81 -12.38 0.48 -1.29
N GLU A 82 -13.03 0.04 -0.21
CA GLU A 82 -13.83 0.88 0.69
C GLU A 82 -13.08 1.29 1.97
N GLU A 83 -11.75 1.24 1.99
CA GLU A 83 -10.96 1.53 3.20
C GLU A 83 -10.92 3.04 3.54
N VAL A 84 -11.89 3.48 4.34
CA VAL A 84 -12.05 4.89 4.75
C VAL A 84 -10.89 5.38 5.64
N ILE A 85 -10.26 4.49 6.42
CA ILE A 85 -9.20 4.87 7.36
C ILE A 85 -7.97 5.38 6.60
N LEU A 86 -7.56 4.69 5.53
CA LEU A 86 -6.41 5.11 4.73
C LEU A 86 -6.71 6.41 4.00
N ASN A 87 -7.91 6.55 3.42
CA ASN A 87 -8.31 7.77 2.74
C ASN A 87 -8.24 9.01 3.66
N ARG A 88 -8.64 8.88 4.93
CA ARG A 88 -8.51 9.97 5.91
C ARG A 88 -7.05 10.27 6.26
N GLU A 89 -6.21 9.25 6.42
CA GLU A 89 -4.79 9.43 6.74
C GLU A 89 -4.00 10.06 5.59
N LEU A 90 -4.50 10.00 4.35
CA LEU A 90 -3.88 10.64 3.19
C LEU A 90 -3.91 12.17 3.22
N GLU A 91 -4.87 12.80 3.91
CA GLU A 91 -4.94 14.27 4.05
C GLU A 91 -3.66 14.84 4.70
N MET A 92 -2.98 14.03 5.53
CA MET A 92 -1.76 14.37 6.25
C MET A 92 -0.57 13.52 5.80
N CYS A 93 -0.60 13.01 4.56
CA CYS A 93 0.42 12.11 4.03
C CYS A 93 1.81 12.79 4.04
N PRO A 94 2.84 12.20 4.70
CA PRO A 94 4.18 12.76 4.74
C PRO A 94 4.90 12.55 3.40
N VAL A 95 6.04 13.22 3.23
CA VAL A 95 7.00 12.85 2.18
C VAL A 95 7.80 11.64 2.67
N PHE A 96 7.86 10.59 1.85
CA PHE A 96 8.60 9.36 2.09
C PHE A 96 9.97 9.41 1.40
N SER A 97 10.90 10.19 1.96
CA SER A 97 12.21 10.42 1.33
C SER A 97 13.06 9.15 1.20
N ASN A 98 12.84 8.14 2.05
CA ASN A 98 13.64 6.91 2.07
C ASN A 98 12.98 5.74 1.34
N LEU A 99 11.73 5.90 0.91
CA LEU A 99 10.93 4.81 0.37
C LEU A 99 11.41 4.42 -1.02
N LYS A 100 11.80 3.15 -1.16
CA LYS A 100 12.28 2.53 -2.40
C LYS A 100 11.28 1.52 -2.96
N VAL A 101 10.48 0.91 -2.08
CA VAL A 101 9.53 -0.14 -2.45
C VAL A 101 8.17 0.21 -1.87
N LEU A 102 7.14 0.21 -2.72
CA LEU A 102 5.77 0.46 -2.32
C LEU A 102 4.85 -0.63 -2.87
N SER A 103 4.03 -1.20 -2.00
CA SER A 103 2.95 -2.12 -2.36
C SER A 103 1.61 -1.52 -1.93
N LEU A 104 0.67 -1.40 -2.87
CA LEU A 104 -0.68 -0.88 -2.62
C LEU A 104 -1.74 -1.93 -2.96
N GLY A 105 -2.78 -2.00 -2.12
CA GLY A 105 -3.97 -2.80 -2.37
C GLY A 105 -4.97 -2.11 -3.30
N GLU A 106 -6.16 -2.70 -3.43
CA GLU A 106 -7.21 -2.27 -4.36
C GLU A 106 -7.73 -0.85 -4.07
N TRP A 107 -7.78 -0.46 -2.79
CA TRP A 107 -8.18 0.88 -2.34
C TRP A 107 -7.47 2.04 -3.06
N CYS A 108 -6.28 1.82 -3.64
CA CYS A 108 -5.56 2.87 -4.33
C CYS A 108 -6.13 3.25 -5.71
N MET A 109 -7.12 2.50 -6.19
CA MET A 109 -7.86 2.81 -7.43
C MET A 109 -9.00 3.82 -7.21
N ALA A 110 -9.40 4.03 -5.95
CA ALA A 110 -10.48 4.94 -5.58
C ALA A 110 -10.21 6.39 -5.99
N ALA A 111 -11.30 7.15 -6.14
CA ALA A 111 -11.27 8.59 -6.42
C ALA A 111 -10.31 8.96 -7.55
N ASP A 112 -10.46 8.31 -8.71
CA ASP A 112 -9.66 8.55 -9.91
C ASP A 112 -8.15 8.38 -9.68
N LEU A 113 -7.76 7.28 -9.03
CA LEU A 113 -6.37 6.95 -8.68
C LEU A 113 -5.72 7.95 -7.71
N HIS A 114 -6.50 8.78 -7.01
CA HIS A 114 -5.96 9.81 -6.11
C HIS A 114 -4.96 9.26 -5.08
N PRO A 115 -5.22 8.15 -4.37
CA PRO A 115 -4.24 7.57 -3.46
C PRO A 115 -2.93 7.18 -4.14
N LEU A 116 -3.01 6.55 -5.30
CA LEU A 116 -1.84 6.13 -6.08
C LEU A 116 -1.00 7.36 -6.48
N VAL A 117 -1.64 8.38 -7.04
CA VAL A 117 -0.97 9.63 -7.45
C VAL A 117 -0.29 10.29 -6.25
N LEU A 118 -0.97 10.37 -5.10
CA LEU A 118 -0.44 11.01 -3.91
C LEU A 118 0.84 10.32 -3.41
N PHE A 119 0.87 8.98 -3.34
CA PHE A 119 2.09 8.25 -2.99
C PHE A 119 3.22 8.46 -4.00
N LEU A 120 2.93 8.46 -5.30
CA LEU A 120 3.93 8.70 -6.33
C LEU A 120 4.47 10.15 -6.28
N GLN A 121 3.68 11.12 -5.83
CA GLN A 121 4.16 12.48 -5.59
C GLN A 121 5.01 12.58 -4.31
N HIS A 122 4.68 11.80 -3.28
CA HIS A 122 5.33 11.87 -1.97
C HIS A 122 6.52 10.90 -1.81
N ALA A 123 6.77 10.01 -2.76
CA ALA A 123 7.87 9.05 -2.75
C ALA A 123 8.91 9.34 -3.87
N PRO A 124 9.70 10.42 -3.76
CA PRO A 124 10.60 10.87 -4.84
C PRO A 124 11.69 9.85 -5.22
N ASN A 125 12.05 8.95 -4.29
CA ASN A 125 13.10 7.94 -4.46
C ASN A 125 12.56 6.53 -4.72
N LEU A 126 11.27 6.41 -5.04
CA LEU A 126 10.66 5.11 -5.29
C LEU A 126 11.31 4.39 -6.49
N GLU A 127 11.67 3.12 -6.29
CA GLU A 127 12.34 2.29 -7.28
C GLU A 127 11.41 1.20 -7.83
N ARG A 128 10.53 0.65 -6.99
CA ARG A 128 9.62 -0.46 -7.31
C ARG A 128 8.22 -0.21 -6.76
N LEU A 129 7.22 -0.40 -7.61
CA LEU A 129 5.79 -0.31 -7.27
C LEU A 129 5.10 -1.65 -7.53
N PHE A 130 4.29 -2.10 -6.58
CA PHE A 130 3.42 -3.27 -6.69
C PHE A 130 1.97 -2.87 -6.45
N LEU A 131 1.09 -3.15 -7.41
CA LEU A 131 -0.35 -2.96 -7.30
C LEU A 131 -1.02 -4.32 -7.17
N LYS A 132 -1.76 -4.55 -6.07
CA LYS A 132 -2.46 -5.81 -5.77
C LYS A 132 -3.96 -5.59 -5.88
N LEU A 133 -4.50 -5.87 -7.07
CA LEU A 133 -5.90 -5.71 -7.44
C LEU A 133 -6.69 -7.02 -7.25
N LYS A 134 -7.81 -6.93 -6.53
CA LYS A 134 -8.46 -8.07 -5.89
C LYS A 134 -9.83 -8.42 -6.48
N THR A 135 -10.53 -7.45 -7.02
CA THR A 135 -11.85 -7.66 -7.62
C THR A 135 -11.81 -7.21 -9.07
N GLU A 136 -12.82 -7.60 -9.85
CA GLU A 136 -12.96 -7.20 -11.25
C GLU A 136 -13.68 -5.85 -11.38
N HIS A 137 -14.20 -5.31 -10.27
CA HIS A 137 -15.24 -4.28 -10.29
C HIS A 137 -14.96 -3.14 -9.32
N GLU A 138 -14.23 -2.15 -9.83
CA GLU A 138 -14.47 -0.75 -9.49
C GLU A 138 -14.67 -0.03 -10.83
N GLU A 139 -15.82 0.62 -11.00
CA GLU A 139 -16.04 1.52 -12.13
C GLU A 139 -15.04 2.67 -11.99
N ILE A 140 -13.98 2.62 -12.79
CA ILE A 140 -13.11 3.75 -13.01
C ILE A 140 -13.84 4.67 -13.99
N ASP A 141 -13.96 5.97 -13.69
CA ASP A 141 -14.59 6.92 -14.60
C ASP A 141 -13.80 6.96 -15.92
N ASP A 142 -14.49 6.81 -17.05
CA ASP A 142 -13.89 6.88 -18.39
C ASP A 142 -13.21 8.25 -18.64
N ASP A 143 -13.53 9.28 -17.84
CA ASP A 143 -12.91 10.62 -17.93
C ASP A 143 -11.66 10.80 -17.03
N ILE A 144 -11.06 9.72 -16.49
CA ILE A 144 -9.72 9.84 -15.91
C ILE A 144 -8.78 10.38 -16.99
N LYS A 145 -8.44 11.66 -16.84
CA LYS A 145 -7.42 12.31 -17.65
C LYS A 145 -6.07 11.94 -17.06
N PRO A 146 -5.27 11.05 -17.69
CA PRO A 146 -3.87 10.85 -17.31
C PRO A 146 -3.05 12.14 -17.50
N GLU A 147 -3.63 13.13 -18.17
CA GLU A 147 -3.07 14.43 -18.51
C GLU A 147 -3.27 15.43 -17.37
N GLY A 148 -2.27 15.55 -16.48
CA GLY A 148 -2.23 16.61 -15.45
C GLY A 148 -1.65 16.19 -14.11
N THR A 149 -1.64 14.90 -13.82
CA THR A 149 -1.04 14.32 -12.60
C THR A 149 0.39 13.86 -12.89
N SER A 150 1.34 14.79 -12.86
CA SER A 150 2.76 14.46 -12.89
C SER A 150 3.21 13.94 -11.53
N PHE A 151 4.01 12.86 -11.50
CA PHE A 151 4.63 12.35 -10.28
C PHE A 151 6.16 12.35 -10.31
N ALA A 152 6.78 12.42 -9.13
CA ALA A 152 8.20 12.77 -8.95
C ALA A 152 9.18 11.59 -9.04
N CYS A 153 8.70 10.35 -9.18
CA CYS A 153 9.49 9.11 -9.09
C CYS A 153 10.42 8.89 -10.30
N LYS A 154 11.51 9.65 -10.39
CA LYS A 154 12.52 9.54 -11.48
C LYS A 154 13.25 8.19 -11.48
N ASN A 155 13.28 7.52 -10.33
CA ASN A 155 14.00 6.26 -10.14
C ASN A 155 13.09 5.04 -10.28
N LEU A 156 11.82 5.21 -10.68
CA LEU A 156 10.90 4.10 -10.82
C LEU A 156 11.35 3.22 -12.00
N THR A 157 11.80 2.02 -11.66
CA THR A 157 12.36 1.05 -12.62
C THR A 157 11.43 -0.13 -12.86
N MET A 158 10.44 -0.33 -11.99
CA MET A 158 9.53 -1.46 -12.07
C MET A 158 8.14 -1.11 -11.54
N VAL A 159 7.12 -1.46 -12.32
CA VAL A 159 5.71 -1.44 -11.94
C VAL A 159 5.17 -2.84 -12.16
N ASN A 160 4.69 -3.47 -11.09
CA ASN A 160 4.09 -4.80 -11.13
C ASN A 160 2.61 -4.69 -10.79
N ILE A 161 1.74 -5.14 -11.69
CA ILE A 161 0.29 -5.12 -11.52
C ILE A 161 -0.17 -6.57 -11.39
N LYS A 162 -0.66 -6.94 -10.22
CA LYS A 162 -1.28 -8.25 -9.98
C LYS A 162 -2.80 -8.06 -9.95
N CYS A 163 -3.52 -8.70 -10.86
CA CYS A 163 -4.97 -8.49 -11.03
C CYS A 163 -5.70 -9.78 -11.46
N PRO A 164 -7.04 -9.81 -11.47
CA PRO A 164 -7.81 -10.79 -12.25
C PRO A 164 -7.42 -10.81 -13.73
N LYS A 165 -7.86 -11.85 -14.43
CA LYS A 165 -7.73 -11.90 -15.88
C LYS A 165 -8.72 -10.91 -16.49
N ASP A 166 -8.31 -10.20 -17.54
CA ASP A 166 -9.17 -9.28 -18.30
C ASP A 166 -9.67 -8.06 -17.48
N ASP A 167 -8.92 -7.64 -16.44
CA ASP A 167 -9.22 -6.46 -15.62
C ASP A 167 -9.10 -5.15 -16.43
N GLU A 168 -10.21 -4.43 -16.58
CA GLU A 168 -10.36 -3.23 -17.41
C GLU A 168 -9.55 -2.03 -16.91
N ARG A 169 -9.05 -2.07 -15.67
CA ARG A 169 -8.21 -1.02 -15.08
C ARG A 169 -6.77 -1.09 -15.56
N VAL A 170 -6.33 -2.25 -16.08
CA VAL A 170 -4.95 -2.44 -16.55
C VAL A 170 -4.59 -1.48 -17.69
N PRO A 171 -5.39 -1.35 -18.78
CA PRO A 171 -5.13 -0.35 -19.82
C PRO A 171 -5.04 1.09 -19.29
N VAL A 172 -5.89 1.46 -18.32
CA VAL A 172 -5.89 2.80 -17.70
C VAL A 172 -4.57 3.04 -16.96
N LEU A 173 -4.13 2.07 -16.16
CA LEU A 173 -2.87 2.14 -15.42
C LEU A 173 -1.66 2.19 -16.37
N GLU A 174 -1.63 1.35 -17.40
CA GLU A 174 -0.57 1.37 -18.41
C GLU A 174 -0.47 2.74 -19.08
N GLN A 175 -1.60 3.31 -19.51
CA GLN A 175 -1.64 4.63 -20.11
C GLN A 175 -1.18 5.72 -19.12
N PHE A 176 -1.62 5.65 -17.87
CA PHE A 176 -1.22 6.56 -16.81
C PHE A 176 0.31 6.56 -16.59
N PHE A 177 0.92 5.38 -16.48
CA PHE A 177 2.36 5.26 -16.28
C PHE A 177 3.17 5.71 -17.50
N VAL A 178 2.72 5.37 -18.71
CA VAL A 178 3.36 5.78 -19.96
C VAL A 178 3.28 7.30 -20.15
N ALA A 179 2.13 7.92 -19.86
CA ALA A 179 1.95 9.38 -19.89
C ALA A 179 2.90 10.11 -18.91
N ASN A 180 3.33 9.42 -17.85
CA ASN A 180 4.27 9.91 -16.85
C ASN A 180 5.74 9.49 -17.10
N GLY A 181 6.05 8.98 -18.29
CA GLY A 181 7.43 8.70 -18.71
C GLY A 181 7.99 7.35 -18.23
N ILE A 182 7.14 6.45 -17.74
CA ILE A 182 7.53 5.07 -17.45
C ILE A 182 7.47 4.25 -18.75
N ALA A 183 8.59 3.67 -19.14
CA ALA A 183 8.65 2.83 -20.33
C ALA A 183 7.82 1.54 -20.13
N MET A 184 7.11 1.11 -21.18
CA MET A 184 6.23 -0.05 -21.14
C MET A 184 6.92 -1.33 -20.68
N GLU A 185 8.19 -1.52 -21.04
CA GLU A 185 9.05 -2.63 -20.61
C GLU A 185 9.27 -2.74 -19.09
N LYS A 186 9.03 -1.66 -18.35
CA LYS A 186 9.10 -1.63 -16.88
C LYS A 186 7.78 -2.00 -16.21
N ILE A 187 6.70 -2.13 -16.99
CA ILE A 187 5.37 -2.46 -16.52
C ILE A 187 5.14 -3.95 -16.79
N SER A 188 4.79 -4.71 -15.75
CA SER A 188 4.53 -6.15 -15.84
C SER A 188 3.21 -6.49 -15.19
N VAL A 189 2.37 -7.23 -15.92
CA VAL A 189 1.04 -7.64 -15.46
C VAL A 189 1.03 -9.14 -15.16
N TYR A 190 0.54 -9.51 -13.98
CA TYR A 190 0.44 -10.87 -13.50
C TYR A 190 -1.00 -11.20 -13.14
N HIS A 191 -1.57 -12.21 -13.80
CA HIS A 191 -2.94 -12.62 -13.55
C HIS A 191 -3.00 -13.65 -12.42
N ARG A 192 -3.97 -13.49 -11.51
CA ARG A 192 -4.28 -14.53 -10.52
C ARG A 192 -4.86 -15.77 -11.21
N PRO A 193 -4.54 -16.98 -10.73
CA PRO A 193 -5.21 -18.19 -11.19
C PRO A 193 -6.70 -18.08 -10.88
N THR A 194 -7.56 -18.17 -11.91
CA THR A 194 -9.01 -18.26 -11.70
C THR A 194 -9.31 -19.51 -10.89
N HIS A 195 -9.91 -19.38 -9.71
CA HIS A 195 -10.49 -20.52 -9.00
C HIS A 195 -11.56 -21.12 -9.92
N GLN A 196 -11.27 -22.24 -10.59
CA GLN A 196 -12.31 -22.98 -11.30
C GLN A 196 -13.39 -23.35 -10.27
N PRO A 197 -14.67 -22.99 -10.47
CA PRO A 197 -15.72 -23.52 -9.64
C PRO A 197 -15.66 -25.05 -9.81
N ARG A 198 -15.48 -25.78 -8.71
CA ARG A 198 -15.58 -27.23 -8.72
C ARG A 198 -16.96 -27.55 -9.28
N LEU A 199 -17.02 -27.98 -10.54
CA LEU A 199 -18.24 -28.53 -11.13
C LEU A 199 -18.66 -29.66 -10.19
N SER A 200 -19.72 -29.43 -9.41
CA SER A 200 -20.33 -30.48 -8.62
C SER A 200 -20.69 -31.60 -9.60
N LEU A 201 -20.01 -32.73 -9.48
CA LEU A 201 -20.34 -33.95 -10.19
C LEU A 201 -21.82 -34.25 -9.91
N ALA A 202 -22.68 -33.92 -10.88
CA ALA A 202 -24.05 -34.38 -10.89
C ALA A 202 -23.99 -35.91 -10.98
N ILE A 203 -24.25 -36.57 -9.85
CA ILE A 203 -24.47 -38.01 -9.79
C ILE A 203 -25.66 -38.29 -10.71
N ARG A 204 -25.40 -38.87 -11.88
CA ARG A 204 -26.45 -39.45 -12.73
C ARG A 204 -27.04 -40.63 -11.96
N ARG A 205 -28.35 -40.57 -11.71
CA ARG A 205 -29.15 -41.70 -11.24
C ARG A 205 -29.29 -42.75 -12.32
#